data_AF-A0AAV5GYQ1-F1
#
_entry.id   AF-A0AAV5GYQ1-F1
#
_cell.length_a   1.000
_cell.length_b   1.000
_cell.length_c   1.000
_cell.angle_alpha   90.00
_cell.angle_beta   90.00
_cell.angle_gamma   90.00
#
_symmetry.space_group_name_H-M   'P 1'
#
loop_
_entity.id
_entity.type
_entity.pdbx_description
1 polymer ?
#
loop_
_entity_poly.entity_id
_entity_poly.type
_entity_poly.pdbx_seq_one_letter_code
_entity_poly.pdbx_strand_id
1 'polypeptide(L)'
;MPPPPPAEPAAKRQKTAEAPLPFHPSLLVESNVDRLQQAHEASTPYKHAVIDRLFDEDFLKRARKEITEQLSFREKETDIYKINQTGDLTNLSGLPSSELALLPTLLELRDAIYSKQFRTFLQKVTGCGPLSGIKTDMSCADYSEGCYLLNHDDVIGTRRISFILYLVLDEPAWKPEWGGALELYPVLEADETNPDRPNVPVAKPSVVIPPAFNQMVFFEVQPGHSFHSVEEVVVEGDKQKGGVGARVSLSGWFHKPVEGEEGYEGSEGFQPKSSLQQLYATTLSAATPYPDPLPLPLPTAPSASELAYLKPLVNPAYLTPKVLTHLRTQFVESSHLVLADFLLPSLASEIESLIRARDAELERDRRGVVVNGCKTNKVPPHDAGEDAAQGWTVVGPPHLQRYLSLSPSAPSGAQGRLEELLRQVHDLFTSRAFAALLASLTSLLPTAHTTALRRFRPGLDYTLARGEAASDEGASAKLDVGLGLTPRCDRDEDRERWESGEVGGWDIWLANEEGGDEATYGGAGKEKSAEPAANGDDKAEGVDGEAQPQEDAEEGAGEEEEEDDGPLLALEPEWNRLHLVLRDPGVLAFVKYLSARAPASRWDMVGEWEVQGVEEDGDDEEQ
;
A
#
# COMPACT_ATOMS: atom_id res chain seq x y z
N MET A 1 20.81 24.67 -78.07
CA MET A 1 20.35 23.51 -77.27
C MET A 1 18.83 23.59 -77.16
N PRO A 2 18.09 22.50 -77.38
CA PRO A 2 16.63 22.47 -77.20
C PRO A 2 16.27 22.36 -75.71
N PRO A 3 15.03 22.72 -75.31
CA PRO A 3 14.57 22.62 -73.92
C PRO A 3 14.31 21.15 -73.51
N PRO A 4 14.34 20.83 -72.20
CA PRO A 4 14.14 19.46 -71.73
C PRO A 4 12.66 19.03 -71.86
N PRO A 5 12.39 17.72 -71.98
CA PRO A 5 11.03 17.20 -72.11
C PRO A 5 10.25 17.30 -70.78
N PRO A 6 8.91 17.32 -70.82
CA PRO A 6 8.08 17.40 -69.62
C PRO A 6 8.09 16.08 -68.85
N ALA A 7 8.14 16.18 -67.51
CA ALA A 7 8.13 15.03 -66.60
C ALA A 7 6.78 14.29 -66.65
N GLU A 8 6.85 12.94 -66.62
CA GLU A 8 5.68 12.07 -66.52
C GLU A 8 4.94 12.27 -65.19
N PRO A 9 3.59 12.17 -65.17
CA PRO A 9 2.83 12.28 -63.94
C PRO A 9 3.03 11.04 -63.07
N ALA A 10 3.38 11.28 -61.80
CA ALA A 10 3.53 10.23 -60.79
C ALA A 10 2.27 9.37 -60.65
N ALA A 11 2.45 8.06 -60.61
CA ALA A 11 1.38 7.10 -60.42
C ALA A 11 0.60 7.39 -59.12
N LYS A 12 -0.73 7.50 -59.24
CA LYS A 12 -1.64 7.62 -58.09
C LYS A 12 -1.44 6.40 -57.18
N ARG A 13 -0.92 6.63 -55.96
CA ARG A 13 -0.96 5.63 -54.88
C ARG A 13 -2.40 5.20 -54.65
N GLN A 14 -2.68 3.91 -54.85
CA GLN A 14 -3.91 3.27 -54.45
C GLN A 14 -4.11 3.49 -52.95
N LYS A 15 -5.28 4.03 -52.56
CA LYS A 15 -5.76 3.97 -51.18
C LYS A 15 -5.99 2.49 -50.86
N THR A 16 -5.03 1.84 -50.21
CA THR A 16 -5.30 0.60 -49.47
C THR A 16 -6.35 0.95 -48.42
N ALA A 17 -7.51 0.28 -48.45
CA ALA A 17 -8.45 0.38 -47.36
C ALA A 17 -7.73 -0.06 -46.08
N GLU A 18 -7.75 0.78 -45.04
CA GLU A 18 -7.24 0.39 -43.72
C GLU A 18 -7.93 -0.92 -43.30
N ALA A 19 -7.14 -1.89 -42.83
CA ALA A 19 -7.68 -3.15 -42.36
C ALA A 19 -8.67 -2.86 -41.21
N PRO A 20 -9.80 -3.59 -41.13
CA PRO A 20 -10.76 -3.41 -40.04
C PRO A 20 -10.09 -3.72 -38.70
N LEU A 21 -10.21 -2.81 -37.73
CA LEU A 21 -9.72 -3.02 -36.38
C LEU A 21 -10.51 -4.15 -35.68
N PRO A 22 -9.89 -4.91 -34.77
CA PRO A 22 -10.46 -6.15 -34.21
C PRO A 22 -11.53 -5.92 -33.13
N PHE A 23 -12.23 -4.78 -33.14
CA PHE A 23 -13.27 -4.47 -32.17
C PHE A 23 -14.48 -5.41 -32.30
N HIS A 24 -15.16 -5.64 -31.18
CA HIS A 24 -16.42 -6.36 -31.20
C HIS A 24 -17.44 -5.63 -32.10
N PRO A 25 -18.19 -6.32 -32.97
CA PRO A 25 -19.07 -5.66 -33.95
C PRO A 25 -20.13 -4.72 -33.36
N SER A 26 -20.50 -4.93 -32.09
CA SER A 26 -21.48 -4.08 -31.40
C SER A 26 -20.89 -2.81 -30.77
N LEU A 27 -19.56 -2.68 -30.69
CA LEU A 27 -18.90 -1.60 -29.94
C LEU A 27 -19.32 -0.22 -30.45
N LEU A 28 -19.17 -0.03 -31.76
CA LEU A 28 -19.36 1.26 -32.44
C LEU A 28 -20.78 1.45 -32.98
N VAL A 29 -21.69 0.53 -32.69
CA VAL A 29 -23.11 0.67 -33.08
C VAL A 29 -23.71 1.84 -32.30
N GLU A 30 -24.41 2.75 -32.99
CA GLU A 30 -24.93 3.99 -32.40
C GLU A 30 -25.73 3.77 -31.11
N SER A 31 -26.58 2.75 -31.07
CA SER A 31 -27.36 2.43 -29.86
C SER A 31 -26.49 2.04 -28.66
N ASN A 32 -25.32 1.43 -28.89
CA ASN A 32 -24.37 1.12 -27.82
C ASN A 32 -23.61 2.37 -27.38
N VAL A 33 -23.25 3.24 -28.32
CA VAL A 33 -22.62 4.54 -28.01
C VAL A 33 -23.55 5.38 -27.15
N ASP A 34 -24.82 5.52 -27.54
CA ASP A 34 -25.83 6.27 -26.78
C ASP A 34 -26.05 5.68 -25.38
N ARG A 35 -26.09 4.34 -25.28
CA ARG A 35 -26.20 3.63 -23.99
C ARG A 35 -25.01 3.95 -23.09
N LEU A 36 -23.79 3.88 -23.62
CA LEU A 36 -22.58 4.16 -22.85
C LEU A 36 -22.48 5.63 -22.44
N GLN A 37 -22.88 6.55 -23.32
CA GLN A 37 -22.95 7.97 -23.00
C GLN A 37 -23.92 8.23 -21.85
N GLN A 38 -25.15 7.67 -21.91
CA GLN A 38 -26.12 7.80 -20.83
C GLN A 38 -25.64 7.17 -19.52
N ALA A 39 -24.99 6.00 -19.60
CA ALA A 39 -24.40 5.34 -18.43
C ALA A 39 -23.29 6.20 -17.80
N HIS A 40 -22.40 6.75 -18.63
CA HIS A 40 -21.35 7.67 -18.21
C HIS A 40 -21.92 8.93 -17.56
N GLU A 41 -22.88 9.59 -18.21
CA GLU A 41 -23.54 10.79 -17.70
C GLU A 41 -24.29 10.54 -16.39
N ALA A 42 -24.89 9.37 -16.18
CA ALA A 42 -25.61 9.02 -14.97
C ALA A 42 -24.73 8.44 -13.86
N SER A 43 -23.47 8.13 -14.15
CA SER A 43 -22.59 7.43 -13.21
C SER A 43 -22.17 8.30 -12.00
N THR A 44 -21.95 7.60 -10.88
CA THR A 44 -21.45 8.11 -9.59
C THR A 44 -20.52 7.03 -8.99
N PRO A 45 -19.52 7.33 -8.14
CA PRO A 45 -19.26 8.61 -7.47
C PRO A 45 -18.68 9.69 -8.39
N TYR A 46 -18.03 9.28 -9.48
CA TYR A 46 -17.55 10.16 -10.55
C TYR A 46 -17.79 9.49 -11.91
N LYS A 47 -17.51 10.23 -12.98
CA LYS A 47 -17.84 9.81 -14.34
C LYS A 47 -17.01 8.61 -14.79
N HIS A 48 -17.70 7.50 -15.02
CA HIS A 48 -17.11 6.22 -15.46
C HIS A 48 -18.10 5.44 -16.32
N ALA A 49 -17.60 4.49 -17.12
CA ALA A 49 -18.45 3.57 -17.86
C ALA A 49 -17.78 2.20 -18.03
N VAL A 50 -18.61 1.19 -18.35
CA VAL A 50 -18.21 -0.20 -18.53
C VAL A 50 -18.62 -0.70 -19.91
N ILE A 51 -17.64 -1.21 -20.66
CA ILE A 51 -17.82 -1.89 -21.95
C ILE A 51 -17.71 -3.38 -21.67
N ASP A 52 -18.78 -4.16 -21.89
CA ASP A 52 -18.78 -5.60 -21.57
C ASP A 52 -17.94 -6.44 -22.53
N ARG A 53 -17.86 -6.03 -23.80
CA ARG A 53 -17.11 -6.72 -24.87
C ARG A 53 -16.46 -5.71 -25.78
N LEU A 54 -15.18 -5.48 -25.59
CA LEU A 54 -14.42 -4.50 -26.35
C LEU A 54 -13.95 -5.06 -27.71
N PHE A 55 -13.39 -6.27 -27.70
CA PHE A 55 -12.76 -6.90 -28.85
C PHE A 55 -13.51 -8.15 -29.33
N ASP A 56 -13.21 -8.61 -30.54
CA ASP A 56 -13.50 -9.98 -30.95
C ASP A 56 -12.86 -10.99 -29.96
N GLU A 57 -13.63 -12.00 -29.56
CA GLU A 57 -13.23 -12.90 -28.48
C GLU A 57 -12.03 -13.77 -28.86
N ASP A 58 -11.97 -14.27 -30.09
CA ASP A 58 -10.86 -15.10 -30.56
C ASP A 58 -9.59 -14.26 -30.71
N PHE A 59 -9.72 -13.01 -31.18
CA PHE A 59 -8.61 -12.06 -31.17
C PHE A 59 -8.06 -11.82 -29.77
N LEU A 60 -8.93 -11.51 -28.81
CA LEU A 60 -8.50 -11.20 -27.45
C LEU A 60 -7.87 -12.41 -26.74
N LYS A 61 -8.39 -13.63 -26.99
CA LYS A 61 -7.78 -14.88 -26.50
C LYS A 61 -6.35 -15.09 -27.01
N ARG A 62 -6.05 -14.72 -28.26
CA ARG A 62 -4.68 -14.76 -28.80
C ARG A 62 -3.77 -13.74 -28.14
N ALA A 63 -4.21 -12.49 -27.98
CA ALA A 63 -3.44 -11.46 -27.27
C ALA A 63 -3.15 -11.87 -25.82
N ARG A 64 -4.16 -12.40 -25.12
CA ARG A 64 -3.99 -12.95 -23.76
C ARG A 64 -2.95 -14.07 -23.73
N LYS A 65 -3.01 -15.01 -24.68
CA LYS A 65 -2.05 -16.11 -24.77
C LYS A 65 -0.62 -15.59 -24.90
N GLU A 66 -0.39 -14.60 -25.77
CA GLU A 66 0.91 -13.94 -25.91
C GLU A 66 1.39 -13.34 -24.57
N ILE A 67 0.53 -12.60 -23.87
CA ILE A 67 0.84 -12.03 -22.53
C ILE A 67 1.27 -13.13 -21.55
N THR A 68 0.47 -14.19 -21.42
CA THR A 68 0.69 -15.20 -20.38
C THR A 68 1.80 -16.19 -20.71
N GLU A 69 2.13 -16.38 -21.99
CA GLU A 69 3.22 -17.28 -22.40
C GLU A 69 4.56 -16.55 -22.58
N GLN A 70 4.56 -15.30 -23.04
CA GLN A 70 5.77 -14.60 -23.46
C GLN A 70 6.30 -13.55 -22.45
N LEU A 71 5.43 -12.90 -21.66
CA LEU A 71 5.86 -11.81 -20.75
C LEU A 71 6.23 -12.32 -19.36
N SER A 72 7.37 -11.92 -18.79
CA SER A 72 7.73 -12.30 -17.41
C SER A 72 7.20 -11.27 -16.41
N PHE A 73 6.47 -11.73 -15.39
CA PHE A 73 6.02 -10.90 -14.28
C PHE A 73 6.95 -11.09 -13.08
N ARG A 74 7.22 -10.01 -12.37
CA ARG A 74 7.91 -9.98 -11.08
C ARG A 74 6.96 -9.38 -10.04
N GLU A 75 6.90 -9.99 -8.88
CA GLU A 75 6.16 -9.44 -7.75
C GLU A 75 6.89 -8.16 -7.30
N LYS A 76 6.12 -7.08 -7.15
CA LYS A 76 6.57 -5.84 -6.51
C LYS A 76 5.59 -5.53 -5.39
N GLU A 77 6.15 -5.18 -4.24
CA GLU A 77 5.42 -4.89 -3.03
C GLU A 77 5.90 -3.57 -2.43
N THR A 78 4.95 -2.71 -2.09
CA THR A 78 5.16 -1.37 -1.51
C THR A 78 4.16 -1.17 -0.37
N ASP A 79 4.16 -0.03 0.30
CA ASP A 79 3.10 0.29 1.26
C ASP A 79 1.69 0.27 0.62
N ILE A 80 1.55 0.77 -0.62
CA ILE A 80 0.26 0.96 -1.30
C ILE A 80 -0.18 -0.23 -2.17
N TYR A 81 0.70 -1.13 -2.59
CA TYR A 81 0.31 -2.28 -3.41
C TYR A 81 1.14 -3.55 -3.21
N LYS A 82 0.57 -4.66 -3.68
CA LYS A 82 1.29 -5.91 -3.95
C LYS A 82 0.79 -6.44 -5.30
N ILE A 83 1.62 -6.43 -6.33
CA ILE A 83 1.23 -6.74 -7.71
C ILE A 83 2.34 -7.47 -8.45
N ASN A 84 1.98 -8.34 -9.39
CA ASN A 84 2.97 -8.87 -10.34
C ASN A 84 2.97 -8.00 -11.59
N GLN A 85 4.08 -7.30 -11.81
CA GLN A 85 4.28 -6.42 -12.96
C GLN A 85 5.39 -6.94 -13.85
N THR A 86 5.29 -6.63 -15.13
CA THR A 86 6.39 -6.87 -16.07
C THR A 86 7.48 -5.82 -15.84
N GLY A 87 8.65 -6.24 -15.34
CA GLY A 87 9.75 -5.36 -14.91
C GLY A 87 10.30 -4.42 -15.98
N ASP A 88 10.10 -4.74 -17.27
CA ASP A 88 10.69 -4.01 -18.42
C ASP A 88 9.69 -3.09 -19.16
N LEU A 89 8.49 -2.88 -18.62
CA LEU A 89 7.34 -2.42 -19.40
C LEU A 89 6.54 -1.26 -18.77
N THR A 90 7.24 -0.22 -18.33
CA THR A 90 6.57 1.10 -18.22
C THR A 90 6.04 1.60 -19.57
N ASN A 91 6.41 0.95 -20.69
CA ASN A 91 5.69 1.00 -21.97
C ASN A 91 6.01 -0.22 -22.85
N LEU A 92 5.00 -0.84 -23.48
CA LEU A 92 5.18 -1.91 -24.50
C LEU A 92 6.16 -1.54 -25.62
N SER A 93 6.34 -0.25 -25.91
CA SER A 93 7.31 0.24 -26.90
C SER A 93 8.78 0.16 -26.45
N GLY A 94 9.06 -0.13 -25.18
CA GLY A 94 10.40 -0.22 -24.62
C GLY A 94 11.08 -1.58 -24.81
N LEU A 95 10.35 -2.62 -25.22
CA LEU A 95 10.93 -3.96 -25.40
C LEU A 95 11.89 -4.05 -26.60
N PRO A 96 12.92 -4.90 -26.52
CA PRO A 96 13.75 -5.25 -27.66
C PRO A 96 12.91 -5.75 -28.85
N SER A 97 13.33 -5.39 -30.07
CA SER A 97 12.62 -5.80 -31.30
C SER A 97 12.40 -7.31 -31.43
N SER A 98 13.30 -8.12 -30.85
CA SER A 98 13.17 -9.58 -30.81
C SER A 98 12.01 -10.05 -29.94
N GLU A 99 11.72 -9.35 -28.83
CA GLU A 99 10.62 -9.66 -27.93
C GLU A 99 9.30 -9.12 -28.47
N LEU A 100 9.32 -7.91 -29.06
CA LEU A 100 8.16 -7.36 -29.77
C LEU A 100 7.67 -8.26 -30.91
N ALA A 101 8.60 -8.96 -31.59
CA ALA A 101 8.24 -9.90 -32.64
C ALA A 101 7.47 -11.13 -32.13
N LEU A 102 7.51 -11.42 -30.82
CA LEU A 102 6.74 -12.49 -30.17
C LEU A 102 5.34 -12.03 -29.73
N LEU A 103 5.06 -10.72 -29.83
CA LEU A 103 3.85 -10.07 -29.32
C LEU A 103 3.02 -9.36 -30.42
N PRO A 104 2.85 -9.94 -31.64
CA PRO A 104 2.19 -9.24 -32.74
C PRO A 104 0.72 -8.92 -32.46
N THR A 105 -0.01 -9.83 -31.79
CA THR A 105 -1.43 -9.61 -31.48
C THR A 105 -1.58 -8.56 -30.38
N LEU A 106 -0.68 -8.54 -29.40
CA LEU A 106 -0.65 -7.51 -28.36
C LEU A 106 -0.35 -6.12 -28.92
N LEU A 107 0.54 -6.02 -29.92
CA LEU A 107 0.80 -4.77 -30.64
C LEU A 107 -0.43 -4.30 -31.42
N GLU A 108 -1.11 -5.20 -32.11
CA GLU A 108 -2.38 -4.89 -32.80
C GLU A 108 -3.46 -4.42 -31.81
N LEU A 109 -3.53 -5.03 -30.62
CA LEU A 109 -4.45 -4.63 -29.56
C LEU A 109 -4.15 -3.22 -29.06
N ARG A 110 -2.87 -2.91 -28.76
CA ARG A 110 -2.44 -1.55 -28.37
C ARG A 110 -2.83 -0.54 -29.43
N ASP A 111 -2.49 -0.82 -30.69
CA ASP A 111 -2.72 0.11 -31.81
C ASP A 111 -4.22 0.33 -32.04
N ALA A 112 -5.06 -0.68 -31.82
CA ALA A 112 -6.50 -0.54 -31.84
C ALA A 112 -7.00 0.38 -30.71
N ILE A 113 -6.58 0.16 -29.45
CA ILE A 113 -6.95 1.02 -28.31
C ILE A 113 -6.57 2.49 -28.56
N TYR A 114 -5.38 2.76 -29.10
CA TYR A 114 -4.92 4.14 -29.36
C TYR A 114 -5.33 4.69 -30.74
N SER A 115 -6.06 3.91 -31.53
CA SER A 115 -6.50 4.30 -32.87
C SER A 115 -7.36 5.56 -32.85
N LYS A 116 -7.36 6.30 -33.97
CA LYS A 116 -8.25 7.47 -34.13
C LYS A 116 -9.72 7.09 -33.96
N GLN A 117 -10.11 5.91 -34.43
CA GLN A 117 -11.49 5.40 -34.32
C GLN A 117 -11.92 5.25 -32.87
N PHE A 118 -11.09 4.59 -32.03
CA PHE A 118 -11.43 4.38 -30.63
C PHE A 118 -11.37 5.66 -29.80
N ARG A 119 -10.37 6.52 -30.03
CA ARG A 119 -10.30 7.84 -29.37
C ARG A 119 -11.49 8.73 -29.71
N THR A 120 -12.01 8.65 -30.94
CA THR A 120 -13.22 9.39 -31.35
C THR A 120 -14.46 8.82 -30.67
N PHE A 121 -14.54 7.49 -30.56
CA PHE A 121 -15.59 6.81 -29.80
C PHE A 121 -15.59 7.23 -28.32
N LEU A 122 -14.44 7.20 -27.64
CA LEU A 122 -14.34 7.64 -26.25
C LEU A 122 -14.76 9.10 -26.09
N GLN A 123 -14.28 10.00 -26.95
CA GLN A 123 -14.69 11.41 -26.95
C GLN A 123 -16.21 11.59 -27.06
N LYS A 124 -16.87 10.77 -27.89
CA LYS A 124 -18.33 10.83 -28.04
C LYS A 124 -19.06 10.32 -26.80
N VAL A 125 -18.54 9.30 -26.13
CA VAL A 125 -19.13 8.73 -24.92
C VAL A 125 -18.92 9.63 -23.69
N THR A 126 -17.74 10.22 -23.54
CA THR A 126 -17.36 10.95 -22.32
C THR A 126 -17.53 12.45 -22.42
N GLY A 127 -17.33 13.03 -23.62
CA GLY A 127 -17.18 14.47 -23.78
C GLY A 127 -15.83 15.02 -23.29
N CYS A 128 -14.84 14.15 -22.99
CA CYS A 128 -13.56 14.55 -22.38
C CYS A 128 -12.64 15.42 -23.26
N GLY A 129 -13.06 15.74 -24.48
CA GLY A 129 -12.23 16.44 -25.47
C GLY A 129 -11.11 15.57 -26.06
N PRO A 130 -10.25 16.16 -26.92
CA PRO A 130 -9.27 15.42 -27.71
C PRO A 130 -8.29 14.59 -26.87
N LEU A 131 -7.87 13.44 -27.41
CA LEU A 131 -6.96 12.48 -26.78
C LEU A 131 -5.75 12.23 -27.68
N SER A 132 -4.56 12.14 -27.10
CA SER A 132 -3.32 11.81 -27.81
C SER A 132 -3.39 10.43 -28.47
N GLY A 133 -2.96 10.33 -29.73
CA GLY A 133 -2.72 9.07 -30.41
C GLY A 133 -1.25 8.69 -30.48
N ILE A 134 -0.34 9.63 -30.18
CA ILE A 134 1.11 9.40 -30.17
C ILE A 134 1.58 8.96 -28.78
N LYS A 135 1.09 9.60 -27.71
CA LYS A 135 1.47 9.28 -26.34
C LYS A 135 0.63 8.10 -25.84
N THR A 136 1.14 6.91 -26.09
CA THR A 136 0.58 5.65 -25.57
C THR A 136 1.17 5.35 -24.20
N ASP A 137 0.33 4.95 -23.24
CA ASP A 137 0.73 4.58 -21.89
C ASP A 137 -0.08 3.36 -21.46
N MET A 138 0.50 2.17 -21.55
CA MET A 138 -0.19 0.91 -21.25
C MET A 138 0.76 -0.10 -20.63
N SER A 139 0.34 -0.67 -19.52
CA SER A 139 1.04 -1.68 -18.74
C SER A 139 0.20 -2.94 -18.59
N CYS A 140 0.87 -4.06 -18.30
CA CYS A 140 0.23 -5.32 -17.98
C CYS A 140 0.48 -5.66 -16.52
N ALA A 141 -0.55 -6.10 -15.82
CA ALA A 141 -0.46 -6.56 -14.44
C ALA A 141 -1.17 -7.91 -14.27
N ASP A 142 -0.63 -8.75 -13.39
CA ASP A 142 -1.24 -9.98 -12.91
C ASP A 142 -1.42 -9.89 -11.39
N TYR A 143 -2.67 -9.92 -10.93
CA TYR A 143 -3.00 -9.98 -9.52
C TYR A 143 -3.35 -11.43 -9.18
N SER A 144 -2.47 -12.08 -8.42
CA SER A 144 -2.65 -13.41 -7.82
C SER A 144 -3.17 -13.32 -6.39
N GLU A 145 -3.38 -14.44 -5.72
CA GLU A 145 -3.80 -14.47 -4.31
C GLU A 145 -2.92 -13.55 -3.43
N GLY A 146 -3.54 -12.64 -2.68
CA GLY A 146 -2.88 -11.65 -1.83
C GLY A 146 -2.48 -10.36 -2.55
N CYS A 147 -2.61 -10.26 -3.87
CA CYS A 147 -2.35 -9.02 -4.60
C CYS A 147 -3.50 -8.02 -4.43
N TYR A 148 -3.16 -6.74 -4.31
CA TYR A 148 -4.09 -5.62 -4.14
C TYR A 148 -3.44 -4.31 -4.62
N LEU A 149 -4.25 -3.26 -4.81
CA LEU A 149 -3.79 -1.89 -4.99
C LEU A 149 -4.72 -0.96 -4.20
N LEU A 150 -4.17 -0.26 -3.21
CA LEU A 150 -4.94 0.55 -2.29
C LEU A 150 -5.42 1.87 -2.92
N ASN A 151 -6.17 2.65 -2.15
CA ASN A 151 -6.90 3.81 -2.66
C ASN A 151 -5.96 4.91 -3.18
N HIS A 152 -6.14 5.32 -4.43
CA HIS A 152 -5.38 6.38 -5.12
C HIS A 152 -6.24 7.04 -6.21
N ASP A 153 -5.81 8.16 -6.80
CA ASP A 153 -6.63 8.94 -7.74
C ASP A 153 -6.13 8.99 -9.20
N ASP A 154 -5.00 8.33 -9.50
CA ASP A 154 -4.34 8.28 -10.82
C ASP A 154 -3.80 9.63 -11.37
N VAL A 155 -3.75 10.68 -10.55
CA VAL A 155 -3.45 12.05 -10.99
C VAL A 155 -1.94 12.25 -11.17
N ILE A 156 -1.47 11.91 -12.37
CA ILE A 156 -0.07 12.06 -12.77
C ILE A 156 0.02 12.75 -14.14
N GLY A 157 0.71 13.89 -14.17
CA GLY A 157 1.10 14.62 -15.38
C GLY A 157 -0.06 14.98 -16.31
N THR A 158 -0.19 14.26 -17.43
CA THR A 158 -1.08 14.62 -18.57
C THR A 158 -2.19 13.59 -18.80
N ARG A 159 -2.38 12.66 -17.87
CA ARG A 159 -3.43 11.64 -17.95
C ARG A 159 -4.81 12.31 -17.98
N ARG A 160 -5.72 11.81 -18.81
CA ARG A 160 -7.08 12.32 -18.98
C ARG A 160 -8.15 11.25 -18.80
N ILE A 161 -7.97 10.08 -19.39
CA ILE A 161 -8.84 8.91 -19.18
C ILE A 161 -7.98 7.77 -18.68
N SER A 162 -8.30 7.20 -17.52
CA SER A 162 -7.76 5.91 -17.07
C SER A 162 -8.62 4.79 -17.62
N PHE A 163 -8.01 3.66 -17.97
CA PHE A 163 -8.73 2.48 -18.38
C PHE A 163 -8.10 1.19 -17.87
N ILE A 164 -8.95 0.17 -17.73
CA ILE A 164 -8.56 -1.19 -17.39
C ILE A 164 -9.34 -2.15 -18.30
N LEU A 165 -8.62 -2.95 -19.09
CA LEU A 165 -9.14 -4.05 -19.88
C LEU A 165 -8.82 -5.37 -19.17
N TYR A 166 -9.88 -6.08 -18.77
CA TYR A 166 -9.77 -7.34 -18.05
C TYR A 166 -9.57 -8.53 -18.99
N LEU A 167 -8.53 -9.30 -18.70
CA LEU A 167 -8.12 -10.50 -19.42
C LEU A 167 -8.16 -11.73 -18.49
N VAL A 168 -9.06 -11.71 -17.50
CA VAL A 168 -9.40 -12.91 -16.71
C VAL A 168 -9.90 -14.03 -17.63
N LEU A 169 -9.90 -15.28 -17.16
CA LEU A 169 -10.46 -16.37 -17.96
C LEU A 169 -11.96 -16.14 -18.25
N ASP A 170 -12.38 -16.54 -19.45
CA ASP A 170 -13.80 -16.67 -19.79
C ASP A 170 -14.40 -17.93 -19.17
N GLU A 171 -13.63 -19.02 -19.13
CA GLU A 171 -13.99 -20.27 -18.47
C GLU A 171 -12.83 -20.87 -17.65
N PRO A 172 -12.99 -21.08 -16.33
CA PRO A 172 -14.14 -20.65 -15.53
C PRO A 172 -14.20 -19.12 -15.43
N ALA A 173 -15.39 -18.55 -15.61
CA ALA A 173 -15.61 -17.11 -15.46
C ALA A 173 -15.29 -16.64 -14.03
N TRP A 174 -14.64 -15.47 -13.92
CA TRP A 174 -14.31 -14.84 -12.64
C TRP A 174 -15.55 -14.68 -11.74
N LYS A 175 -15.34 -14.84 -10.44
CA LYS A 175 -16.40 -14.75 -9.43
C LYS A 175 -16.14 -13.56 -8.52
N PRO A 176 -17.16 -12.74 -8.18
CA PRO A 176 -16.98 -11.64 -7.24
C PRO A 176 -16.35 -12.07 -5.92
N GLU A 177 -16.64 -13.28 -5.43
CA GLU A 177 -16.08 -13.84 -4.20
C GLU A 177 -14.57 -14.13 -4.29
N TRP A 178 -13.97 -14.09 -5.48
CA TRP A 178 -12.52 -14.21 -5.67
C TRP A 178 -11.79 -12.89 -5.45
N GLY A 179 -12.51 -11.79 -5.21
CA GLY A 179 -11.97 -10.46 -5.03
C GLY A 179 -11.48 -9.83 -6.34
N GLY A 180 -10.52 -8.91 -6.26
CA GLY A 180 -9.98 -8.23 -7.45
C GLY A 180 -10.93 -7.21 -8.09
N ALA A 181 -12.03 -6.83 -7.44
CA ALA A 181 -12.93 -5.83 -7.98
C ALA A 181 -12.28 -4.44 -8.03
N LEU A 182 -12.65 -3.65 -9.03
CA LEU A 182 -12.38 -2.20 -9.02
C LEU A 182 -13.40 -1.52 -8.11
N GLU A 183 -12.93 -0.79 -7.12
CA GLU A 183 -13.74 -0.09 -6.14
C GLU A 183 -13.65 1.43 -6.38
N LEU A 184 -14.78 2.13 -6.50
CA LEU A 184 -14.82 3.58 -6.73
C LEU A 184 -15.37 4.31 -5.49
N TYR A 185 -14.70 5.38 -5.09
CA TYR A 185 -14.97 6.06 -3.82
C TYR A 185 -15.61 7.44 -4.03
N PRO A 186 -16.69 7.77 -3.32
CA PRO A 186 -17.15 9.14 -3.19
C PRO A 186 -16.13 10.00 -2.47
N VAL A 187 -16.18 11.31 -2.70
CA VAL A 187 -15.41 12.30 -1.96
C VAL A 187 -16.31 13.15 -1.08
N LEU A 188 -15.82 13.47 0.10
CA LEU A 188 -16.32 14.56 0.92
C LEU A 188 -15.73 15.85 0.35
N GLU A 189 -16.60 16.63 -0.27
CA GLU A 189 -16.26 17.96 -0.77
C GLU A 189 -16.36 19.00 0.35
N ALA A 190 -15.92 20.22 0.06
CA ALA A 190 -16.16 21.38 0.90
C ALA A 190 -17.68 21.59 1.13
N ASP A 191 -18.04 21.93 2.37
CA ASP A 191 -19.42 22.19 2.75
C ASP A 191 -19.55 23.48 3.58
N GLU A 192 -20.77 23.87 3.98
CA GLU A 192 -20.99 25.09 4.77
C GLU A 192 -20.26 25.09 6.12
N THR A 193 -19.93 23.92 6.66
CA THR A 193 -19.24 23.75 7.95
C THR A 193 -17.72 23.72 7.81
N ASN A 194 -17.21 23.36 6.64
CA ASN A 194 -15.78 23.38 6.30
C ASN A 194 -15.59 23.74 4.81
N PRO A 195 -15.68 25.04 4.46
CA PRO A 195 -15.66 25.50 3.07
C PRO A 195 -14.27 25.37 2.41
N ASP A 196 -13.22 25.20 3.20
CA ASP A 196 -11.83 25.11 2.73
C ASP A 196 -11.30 23.66 2.73
N ARG A 197 -12.16 22.66 2.97
CA ARG A 197 -11.77 21.25 2.97
C ARG A 197 -11.28 20.82 1.58
N PRO A 198 -10.09 20.18 1.46
CA PRO A 198 -9.72 19.49 0.24
C PRO A 198 -10.64 18.30 0.00
N ASN A 199 -10.86 17.92 -1.25
CA ASN A 199 -11.66 16.73 -1.55
C ASN A 199 -10.98 15.49 -0.98
N VAL A 200 -11.70 14.78 -0.12
CA VAL A 200 -11.17 13.64 0.62
C VAL A 200 -12.08 12.44 0.40
N PRO A 201 -11.58 11.28 -0.06
CA PRO A 201 -12.41 10.11 -0.27
C PRO A 201 -13.02 9.65 1.06
N VAL A 202 -14.31 9.28 1.03
CA VAL A 202 -14.93 8.58 2.17
C VAL A 202 -14.28 7.21 2.34
N ALA A 203 -14.39 6.60 3.52
CA ALA A 203 -13.69 5.33 3.81
C ALA A 203 -14.23 4.09 3.08
N LYS A 204 -15.39 4.18 2.42
CA LYS A 204 -16.11 3.05 1.82
C LYS A 204 -16.41 3.33 0.35
N PRO A 205 -16.21 2.37 -0.56
CA PRO A 205 -16.60 2.55 -1.95
C PRO A 205 -18.12 2.56 -2.07
N SER A 206 -18.64 3.27 -3.07
CA SER A 206 -20.06 3.25 -3.42
C SER A 206 -20.35 2.39 -4.66
N VAL A 207 -19.32 2.07 -5.43
CA VAL A 207 -19.40 1.21 -6.62
C VAL A 207 -18.28 0.17 -6.56
N VAL A 208 -18.62 -1.08 -6.84
CA VAL A 208 -17.71 -2.23 -6.88
C VAL A 208 -17.95 -2.96 -8.20
N ILE A 209 -16.91 -3.12 -9.02
CA ILE A 209 -16.99 -3.71 -10.36
C ILE A 209 -16.06 -4.94 -10.42
N PRO A 210 -16.60 -6.17 -10.29
CA PRO A 210 -15.83 -7.38 -10.47
C PRO A 210 -15.29 -7.51 -11.90
N PRO A 211 -14.07 -8.01 -12.10
CA PRO A 211 -13.50 -8.15 -13.44
C PRO A 211 -14.20 -9.27 -14.21
N ALA A 212 -14.36 -9.08 -15.52
CA ALA A 212 -14.89 -10.09 -16.44
C ALA A 212 -14.08 -10.10 -17.75
N PHE A 213 -13.97 -11.25 -18.40
CA PHE A 213 -13.21 -11.36 -19.66
C PHE A 213 -13.74 -10.37 -20.71
N ASN A 214 -12.85 -9.67 -21.41
CA ASN A 214 -13.17 -8.69 -22.46
C ASN A 214 -13.92 -7.43 -21.99
N GLN A 215 -14.07 -7.26 -20.68
CA GLN A 215 -14.65 -6.08 -20.08
C GLN A 215 -13.59 -4.97 -19.98
N MET A 216 -13.95 -3.76 -20.41
CA MET A 216 -13.15 -2.56 -20.18
C MET A 216 -13.91 -1.59 -19.28
N VAL A 217 -13.26 -1.10 -18.24
CA VAL A 217 -13.74 0.03 -17.44
C VAL A 217 -12.87 1.23 -17.74
N PHE A 218 -13.47 2.41 -17.86
CA PHE A 218 -12.73 3.67 -18.01
C PHE A 218 -13.43 4.80 -17.26
N PHE A 219 -12.63 5.78 -16.85
CA PHE A 219 -13.09 6.97 -16.13
C PHE A 219 -12.16 8.16 -16.38
N GLU A 220 -12.69 9.36 -16.17
CA GLU A 220 -11.91 10.59 -16.24
C GLU A 220 -10.98 10.72 -15.04
N VAL A 221 -9.72 11.08 -15.28
CA VAL A 221 -8.74 11.37 -14.23
C VAL A 221 -9.00 12.78 -13.71
N GLN A 222 -9.39 12.88 -12.45
CA GLN A 222 -9.83 14.12 -11.82
C GLN A 222 -9.07 14.32 -10.49
N PRO A 223 -8.17 15.33 -10.40
CA PRO A 223 -7.43 15.66 -9.17
C PRO A 223 -8.33 15.71 -7.94
N GLY A 224 -8.06 14.84 -6.95
CA GLY A 224 -8.84 14.77 -5.71
C GLY A 224 -10.27 14.24 -5.85
N HIS A 225 -10.65 13.58 -6.96
CA HIS A 225 -11.98 13.01 -7.15
C HIS A 225 -11.98 11.55 -7.59
N SER A 226 -11.11 11.16 -8.54
CA SER A 226 -11.14 9.84 -9.18
C SER A 226 -10.53 8.72 -8.30
N PHE A 227 -10.84 8.71 -7.01
CA PHE A 227 -10.31 7.77 -6.04
C PHE A 227 -10.86 6.35 -6.24
N HIS A 228 -9.95 5.39 -6.39
CA HIS A 228 -10.27 3.98 -6.58
C HIS A 228 -9.20 3.05 -6.00
N SER A 229 -9.57 1.78 -5.83
CA SER A 229 -8.67 0.68 -5.44
C SER A 229 -8.98 -0.59 -6.23
N VAL A 230 -8.06 -1.55 -6.15
CA VAL A 230 -8.29 -2.94 -6.54
C VAL A 230 -8.38 -3.77 -5.27
N GLU A 231 -9.57 -4.31 -4.99
CA GLU A 231 -9.83 -5.25 -3.90
C GLU A 231 -8.83 -6.42 -3.96
N GLU A 232 -8.39 -6.92 -2.81
CA GLU A 232 -7.48 -8.06 -2.75
C GLU A 232 -8.03 -9.26 -3.53
N VAL A 233 -7.19 -9.91 -4.34
CA VAL A 233 -7.52 -11.20 -4.93
C VAL A 233 -7.34 -12.28 -3.86
N VAL A 234 -8.41 -13.01 -3.55
CA VAL A 234 -8.49 -13.90 -2.37
C VAL A 234 -8.71 -15.36 -2.73
N VAL A 235 -8.75 -15.70 -4.01
CA VAL A 235 -8.89 -17.08 -4.49
C VAL A 235 -7.52 -17.78 -4.52
N GLU A 236 -7.46 -18.96 -3.91
CA GLU A 236 -6.34 -19.89 -4.05
C GLU A 236 -6.48 -20.54 -5.44
N GLY A 237 -5.84 -19.89 -6.42
CA GLY A 237 -5.83 -20.30 -7.82
C GLY A 237 -5.12 -21.64 -8.08
N ASP A 238 -4.93 -21.97 -9.37
CA ASP A 238 -4.17 -23.18 -9.78
C ASP A 238 -2.65 -22.95 -9.82
N LYS A 239 -2.20 -21.74 -9.48
CA LYS A 239 -0.80 -21.27 -9.50
C LYS A 239 -0.15 -21.32 -10.89
N GLN A 240 -0.94 -21.50 -11.95
CA GLN A 240 -0.46 -21.38 -13.32
C GLN A 240 -0.51 -19.91 -13.73
N LYS A 241 0.51 -19.47 -14.47
CA LYS A 241 0.58 -18.10 -14.99
C LYS A 241 -0.60 -17.83 -15.92
N GLY A 242 -1.43 -16.85 -15.56
CA GLY A 242 -2.68 -16.61 -16.27
C GLY A 242 -3.67 -17.77 -16.21
N GLY A 243 -3.58 -18.66 -15.22
CA GLY A 243 -4.53 -19.74 -14.97
C GLY A 243 -5.74 -19.29 -14.14
N VAL A 244 -6.38 -20.24 -13.46
CA VAL A 244 -7.48 -19.95 -12.54
C VAL A 244 -6.95 -19.14 -11.35
N GLY A 245 -7.61 -18.04 -11.04
CA GLY A 245 -7.23 -17.13 -9.95
C GLY A 245 -6.19 -16.06 -10.32
N ALA A 246 -5.72 -16.04 -11.57
CA ALA A 246 -4.88 -14.96 -12.09
C ALA A 246 -5.75 -13.85 -12.69
N ARG A 247 -5.79 -12.68 -12.04
CA ARG A 247 -6.47 -11.49 -12.57
C ARG A 247 -5.50 -10.70 -13.45
N VAL A 248 -5.40 -11.15 -14.70
CA VAL A 248 -4.62 -10.46 -15.73
C VAL A 248 -5.41 -9.26 -16.27
N SER A 249 -4.77 -8.11 -16.37
CA SER A 249 -5.34 -6.91 -16.98
C SER A 249 -4.32 -6.08 -17.74
N LEU A 250 -4.78 -5.40 -18.79
CA LEU A 250 -4.07 -4.27 -19.37
C LEU A 250 -4.66 -2.99 -18.84
N SER A 251 -3.86 -2.17 -18.17
CA SER A 251 -4.25 -0.85 -17.68
C SER A 251 -3.45 0.23 -18.38
N GLY A 252 -4.01 1.43 -18.48
CA GLY A 252 -3.31 2.53 -19.12
C GLY A 252 -4.07 3.83 -19.11
N TRP A 253 -3.49 4.83 -19.76
CA TRP A 253 -4.07 6.16 -19.81
C TRP A 253 -4.08 6.75 -21.22
N PHE A 254 -5.19 7.38 -21.57
CA PHE A 254 -5.20 8.33 -22.66
C PHE A 254 -4.77 9.70 -22.12
N HIS A 255 -3.77 10.29 -22.78
CA HIS A 255 -3.25 11.60 -22.42
C HIS A 255 -3.95 12.73 -23.17
N LYS A 256 -3.84 13.95 -22.63
CA LYS A 256 -4.06 15.18 -23.40
C LYS A 256 -3.16 15.16 -24.66
N PRO A 257 -3.59 15.72 -25.80
CA PRO A 257 -2.76 15.79 -27.00
C PRO A 257 -1.43 16.47 -26.71
N VAL A 258 -0.37 16.07 -27.42
CA VAL A 258 0.96 16.69 -27.33
C VAL A 258 1.22 17.62 -28.52
N GLU A 259 2.32 18.37 -28.48
CA GLU A 259 2.70 19.27 -29.57
C GLU A 259 2.70 18.55 -30.92
N GLY A 260 1.98 19.13 -31.90
CA GLY A 260 1.80 18.55 -33.24
C GLY A 260 0.54 17.69 -33.42
N GLU A 261 -0.21 17.39 -32.36
CA GLU A 261 -1.50 16.69 -32.45
C GLU A 261 -2.71 17.64 -32.53
N GLU A 262 -3.79 17.16 -33.14
CA GLU A 262 -5.06 17.89 -33.21
C GLU A 262 -5.65 18.09 -31.81
N GLY A 263 -5.98 19.34 -31.46
CA GLY A 263 -6.51 19.69 -30.14
C GLY A 263 -5.46 19.92 -29.06
N TYR A 264 -4.18 20.07 -29.43
CA TYR A 264 -3.14 20.52 -28.49
C TYR A 264 -3.39 21.97 -28.08
N GLU A 265 -3.55 22.20 -26.77
CA GLU A 265 -3.86 23.50 -26.17
C GLU A 265 -2.61 24.22 -25.62
N GLY A 266 -1.42 23.65 -25.79
CA GLY A 266 -0.17 24.15 -25.17
C GLY A 266 0.20 23.41 -23.88
N SER A 267 1.36 23.74 -23.32
CA SER A 267 1.89 23.14 -22.08
C SER A 267 1.42 23.84 -20.80
N GLU A 268 0.41 24.70 -20.87
CA GLU A 268 -0.16 25.36 -19.68
C GLU A 268 -0.76 24.31 -18.73
N GLY A 269 -0.56 24.33 -17.42
CA GLY A 269 0.08 25.31 -16.54
C GLY A 269 -0.23 24.99 -15.06
N PHE A 270 -0.52 23.73 -14.76
CA PHE A 270 -0.75 23.23 -13.41
C PHE A 270 -0.25 21.79 -13.40
N GLN A 271 0.89 21.56 -12.76
CA GLN A 271 1.26 20.24 -12.26
C GLN A 271 0.68 20.20 -10.84
N PRO A 272 -0.58 19.77 -10.63
CA PRO A 272 -1.01 19.47 -9.28
C PRO A 272 0.03 18.52 -8.70
N LYS A 273 0.60 18.84 -7.52
CA LYS A 273 1.30 17.83 -6.74
C LYS A 273 0.33 16.66 -6.60
N SER A 274 0.77 15.45 -6.93
CA SER A 274 -0.09 14.27 -6.80
C SER A 274 -0.59 14.20 -5.36
N SER A 275 -1.79 13.64 -5.14
CA SER A 275 -2.28 13.37 -3.79
C SER A 275 -1.24 12.55 -3.00
N LEU A 276 -0.51 11.66 -3.69
CA LEU A 276 0.63 10.87 -3.21
C LEU A 276 1.77 11.72 -2.62
N GLN A 277 2.20 12.78 -3.32
CA GLN A 277 3.21 13.72 -2.83
C GLN A 277 2.73 14.59 -1.66
N GLN A 278 1.41 14.72 -1.46
CA GLN A 278 0.83 15.41 -0.30
C GLN A 278 0.72 14.48 0.94
N LEU A 279 0.79 13.14 0.76
CA LEU A 279 0.61 12.17 1.84
C LEU A 279 1.76 12.23 2.86
N TYR A 280 2.99 12.39 2.38
CA TYR A 280 4.18 12.29 3.22
C TYR A 280 4.26 13.42 4.26
N ALA A 281 3.76 14.63 3.95
CA ALA A 281 3.91 15.81 4.80
C ALA A 281 2.71 16.12 5.74
N THR A 282 1.72 15.24 5.86
CA THR A 282 0.46 15.58 6.57
C THR A 282 0.40 15.02 7.99
N THR A 283 0.44 15.93 8.98
CA THR A 283 0.03 15.64 10.37
C THR A 283 -1.49 15.42 10.43
N LEU A 284 -1.93 14.18 10.69
CA LEU A 284 -3.35 13.81 10.66
C LEU A 284 -4.16 14.30 11.88
N SER A 285 -3.49 14.54 13.00
CA SER A 285 -4.12 14.99 14.25
C SER A 285 -3.17 15.86 15.04
N ALA A 286 -3.68 16.95 15.62
CA ALA A 286 -2.91 17.75 16.56
C ALA A 286 -2.54 16.94 17.81
N ALA A 287 -1.29 17.07 18.26
CA ALA A 287 -0.83 16.45 19.49
C ALA A 287 -1.54 17.08 20.71
N THR A 288 -1.84 16.26 21.71
CA THR A 288 -2.39 16.68 22.99
C THR A 288 -1.23 16.93 23.96
N PRO A 289 -1.02 18.16 24.45
CA PRO A 289 0.05 18.46 25.40
C PRO A 289 -0.24 17.83 26.76
N TYR A 290 0.80 17.40 27.46
CA TYR A 290 0.66 17.04 28.87
C TYR A 290 0.31 18.29 29.70
N PRO A 291 -0.67 18.21 30.62
CA PRO A 291 -1.11 19.37 31.39
C PRO A 291 -0.02 19.87 32.35
N ASP A 292 0.74 18.93 32.93
CA ASP A 292 1.84 19.22 33.85
C ASP A 292 3.13 18.56 33.32
N PRO A 293 4.16 19.35 32.94
CA PRO A 293 5.45 18.80 32.53
C PRO A 293 6.13 18.01 33.65
N LEU A 294 7.01 17.07 33.29
CA LEU A 294 7.87 16.41 34.26
C LEU A 294 8.93 17.40 34.79
N PRO A 295 9.35 17.28 36.07
CA PRO A 295 10.38 18.14 36.62
C PRO A 295 11.74 17.83 35.98
N LEU A 296 12.61 18.85 35.92
CA LEU A 296 14.03 18.71 35.58
C LEU A 296 14.88 18.73 36.88
N PRO A 297 15.98 17.95 36.96
CA PRO A 297 16.43 16.96 35.99
C PRO A 297 15.44 15.80 35.87
N LEU A 298 15.41 15.13 34.71
CA LEU A 298 14.43 14.09 34.43
C LEU A 298 14.51 12.95 35.46
N PRO A 299 13.35 12.39 35.87
CA PRO A 299 13.33 11.28 36.80
C PRO A 299 13.98 10.04 36.17
N THR A 300 14.92 9.44 36.88
CA THR A 300 15.51 8.14 36.50
C THR A 300 14.66 6.95 36.94
N ALA A 301 13.56 7.19 37.66
CA ALA A 301 12.52 6.22 37.97
C ALA A 301 11.22 6.95 38.32
N PRO A 302 10.04 6.33 38.11
CA PRO A 302 8.77 6.91 38.55
C PRO A 302 8.71 7.08 40.09
N SER A 303 8.03 8.13 40.55
CA SER A 303 7.81 8.41 41.97
C SER A 303 6.93 7.35 42.66
N ALA A 304 6.85 7.38 44.00
CA ALA A 304 6.05 6.41 44.75
C ALA A 304 4.55 6.43 44.38
N SER A 305 3.98 7.61 44.10
CA SER A 305 2.60 7.76 43.64
C SER A 305 2.41 7.28 42.20
N GLU A 306 3.37 7.54 41.31
CA GLU A 306 3.32 7.06 39.92
C GLU A 306 3.46 5.54 39.88
N LEU A 307 4.37 4.96 40.68
CA LEU A 307 4.49 3.51 40.84
C LEU A 307 3.21 2.89 41.40
N ALA A 308 2.52 3.55 42.33
CA ALA A 308 1.23 3.06 42.85
C ALA A 308 0.14 3.00 41.75
N TYR A 309 0.16 3.94 40.81
CA TYR A 309 -0.71 3.95 39.63
C TYR A 309 -0.33 2.88 38.60
N LEU A 310 0.98 2.70 38.32
CA LEU A 310 1.47 1.77 37.30
C LEU A 310 1.32 0.29 37.69
N LYS A 311 1.56 -0.06 38.97
CA LYS A 311 1.55 -1.45 39.46
C LYS A 311 0.32 -2.31 39.12
N PRO A 312 -0.92 -1.81 39.18
CA PRO A 312 -2.08 -2.60 38.77
C PRO A 312 -2.21 -2.82 37.25
N LEU A 313 -1.40 -2.14 36.43
CA LEU A 313 -1.55 -2.11 34.97
C LEU A 313 -0.33 -2.67 34.23
N VAL A 314 0.88 -2.41 34.74
CA VAL A 314 2.17 -2.76 34.12
C VAL A 314 2.82 -3.92 34.86
N ASN A 315 3.49 -4.79 34.12
CA ASN A 315 4.29 -5.88 34.66
C ASN A 315 5.36 -5.35 35.63
N PRO A 316 5.36 -5.77 36.91
CA PRO A 316 6.26 -5.24 37.93
C PRO A 316 7.76 -5.38 37.62
N ALA A 317 8.15 -6.29 36.72
CA ALA A 317 9.55 -6.45 36.30
C ALA A 317 10.12 -5.16 35.70
N TYR A 318 9.31 -4.43 34.92
CA TYR A 318 9.68 -3.17 34.26
C TYR A 318 9.69 -1.97 35.20
N LEU A 319 9.25 -2.12 36.46
CA LEU A 319 9.16 -1.05 37.44
C LEU A 319 10.30 -1.10 38.47
N THR A 320 11.29 -1.98 38.27
CA THR A 320 12.44 -2.08 39.17
C THR A 320 13.59 -1.18 38.72
N PRO A 321 14.30 -0.49 39.63
CA PRO A 321 15.39 0.42 39.25
C PRO A 321 16.46 -0.24 38.38
N LYS A 322 16.83 -1.49 38.70
CA LYS A 322 17.85 -2.24 37.94
C LYS A 322 17.44 -2.46 36.48
N VAL A 323 16.19 -2.84 36.24
CA VAL A 323 15.67 -3.08 34.88
C VAL A 323 15.53 -1.76 34.13
N LEU A 324 15.02 -0.71 34.78
CA LEU A 324 14.92 0.63 34.17
C LEU A 324 16.29 1.16 33.72
N THR A 325 17.33 1.05 34.56
CA THR A 325 18.68 1.45 34.17
C THR A 325 19.19 0.67 32.98
N HIS A 326 19.02 -0.66 32.97
CA HIS A 326 19.48 -1.51 31.87
C HIS A 326 18.78 -1.17 30.55
N LEU A 327 17.45 -1.05 30.57
CA LEU A 327 16.67 -0.72 29.37
C LEU A 327 16.99 0.69 28.86
N ARG A 328 17.23 1.66 29.76
CA ARG A 328 17.68 2.99 29.35
C ARG A 328 19.00 2.95 28.61
N THR A 329 19.98 2.21 29.12
CA THR A 329 21.26 2.05 28.41
C THR A 329 21.05 1.46 27.02
N GLN A 330 20.21 0.43 26.90
CA GLN A 330 19.90 -0.18 25.61
C GLN A 330 19.20 0.81 24.65
N PHE A 331 18.25 1.62 25.14
CA PHE A 331 17.58 2.62 24.32
C PHE A 331 18.56 3.68 23.82
N VAL A 332 19.46 4.17 24.68
CA VAL A 332 20.49 5.15 24.29
C VAL A 332 21.42 4.60 23.21
N GLU A 333 21.71 3.30 23.22
CA GLU A 333 22.58 2.65 22.23
C GLU A 333 21.89 2.38 20.89
N SER A 334 20.58 2.12 20.89
CA SER A 334 19.88 1.56 19.72
C SER A 334 18.69 2.37 19.23
N SER A 335 18.32 3.45 19.92
CA SER A 335 17.16 4.31 19.64
C SER A 335 15.82 3.57 19.58
N HIS A 336 15.76 2.31 20.04
CA HIS A 336 14.54 1.54 20.13
C HIS A 336 14.54 0.56 21.31
N LEU A 337 13.35 0.17 21.76
CA LEU A 337 13.16 -0.87 22.76
C LEU A 337 11.95 -1.71 22.40
N VAL A 338 12.01 -3.00 22.74
CA VAL A 338 10.88 -3.92 22.62
C VAL A 338 10.76 -4.73 23.91
N LEU A 339 9.61 -4.60 24.59
CA LEU A 339 9.34 -5.17 25.90
C LEU A 339 8.17 -6.15 25.81
N ALA A 340 8.45 -7.44 26.01
CA ALA A 340 7.44 -8.49 26.01
C ALA A 340 6.66 -8.55 27.33
N ASP A 341 5.42 -9.02 27.28
CA ASP A 341 4.54 -9.14 28.45
C ASP A 341 4.46 -7.84 29.29
N PHE A 342 4.26 -6.70 28.61
CA PHE A 342 4.32 -5.37 29.21
C PHE A 342 3.19 -5.12 30.23
N LEU A 343 1.94 -5.42 29.88
CA LEU A 343 0.80 -5.31 30.77
C LEU A 343 0.85 -6.39 31.86
N LEU A 344 0.22 -6.08 33.00
CA LEU A 344 0.05 -7.03 34.10
C LEU A 344 -0.63 -8.32 33.59
N PRO A 345 -0.12 -9.53 33.92
CA PRO A 345 -0.60 -10.78 33.31
C PRO A 345 -2.12 -11.03 33.43
N SER A 346 -2.74 -10.65 34.55
CA SER A 346 -4.18 -10.80 34.74
C SER A 346 -5.00 -9.87 33.84
N LEU A 347 -4.53 -8.63 33.65
CA LEU A 347 -5.16 -7.65 32.77
C LEU A 347 -5.00 -8.10 31.31
N ALA A 348 -3.78 -8.47 30.92
CA ALA A 348 -3.48 -8.97 29.58
C ALA A 348 -4.36 -10.19 29.24
N SER A 349 -4.40 -11.21 30.09
CA SER A 349 -5.17 -12.42 29.81
C SER A 349 -6.68 -12.16 29.65
N GLU A 350 -7.25 -11.22 30.41
CA GLU A 350 -8.67 -10.83 30.27
C GLU A 350 -8.91 -10.14 28.92
N ILE A 351 -8.05 -9.17 28.56
CA ILE A 351 -8.14 -8.47 27.27
C ILE A 351 -7.98 -9.47 26.11
N GLU A 352 -7.02 -10.39 26.17
CA GLU A 352 -6.77 -11.38 25.11
C GLU A 352 -8.02 -12.23 24.83
N SER A 353 -8.65 -12.73 25.89
CA SER A 353 -9.85 -13.55 25.78
C SER A 353 -11.02 -12.77 25.18
N LEU A 354 -11.15 -11.49 25.52
CA LEU A 354 -12.24 -10.64 25.02
C LEU A 354 -12.01 -10.22 23.56
N ILE A 355 -10.77 -9.92 23.17
CA ILE A 355 -10.40 -9.66 21.78
C ILE A 355 -10.69 -10.90 20.93
N ARG A 356 -10.27 -12.10 21.35
CA ARG A 356 -10.57 -13.35 20.64
C ARG A 356 -12.07 -13.57 20.45
N ALA A 357 -12.87 -13.29 21.48
CA ALA A 357 -14.32 -13.42 21.39
C ALA A 357 -14.92 -12.46 20.34
N ARG A 358 -14.42 -11.21 20.29
CA ARG A 358 -14.84 -10.20 19.31
C ARG A 358 -14.37 -10.52 17.89
N ASP A 359 -13.16 -11.06 17.72
CA ASP A 359 -12.63 -11.46 16.41
C ASP A 359 -13.33 -12.72 15.87
N ALA A 360 -13.72 -13.66 16.73
CA ALA A 360 -14.45 -14.86 16.31
C ALA A 360 -15.76 -14.54 15.58
N GLU A 361 -16.37 -13.37 15.81
CA GLU A 361 -17.54 -12.91 15.07
C GLU A 361 -17.21 -12.50 13.63
N LEU A 362 -16.08 -11.82 13.41
CA LEU A 362 -15.60 -11.40 12.09
C LEU A 362 -15.10 -12.60 11.28
N GLU A 363 -14.44 -13.55 11.94
CA GLU A 363 -13.85 -14.72 11.30
C GLU A 363 -14.86 -15.80 10.91
N ARG A 364 -16.10 -15.70 11.41
CA ARG A 364 -17.16 -16.68 11.12
C ARG A 364 -17.43 -16.75 9.61
N ASP A 365 -17.31 -17.95 9.05
CA ASP A 365 -17.56 -18.26 7.64
C ASP A 365 -16.70 -17.46 6.63
N ARG A 366 -15.58 -16.89 7.08
CA ARG A 366 -14.67 -16.06 6.28
C ARG A 366 -13.59 -16.89 5.58
N ARG A 367 -12.86 -17.74 6.32
CA ARG A 367 -11.69 -18.48 5.81
C ARG A 367 -12.07 -19.81 5.16
N GLY A 368 -11.35 -20.17 4.08
CA GLY A 368 -11.41 -21.50 3.47
C GLY A 368 -12.76 -21.86 2.82
N VAL A 369 -13.50 -20.85 2.36
CA VAL A 369 -14.77 -21.04 1.63
C VAL A 369 -14.47 -21.63 0.26
N VAL A 370 -15.33 -22.51 -0.25
CA VAL A 370 -15.16 -23.11 -1.58
C VAL A 370 -16.10 -22.43 -2.57
N VAL A 371 -15.52 -21.82 -3.61
CA VAL A 371 -16.24 -21.17 -4.72
C VAL A 371 -15.80 -21.81 -6.02
N ASN A 372 -16.72 -22.48 -6.71
CA ASN A 372 -16.43 -23.22 -7.95
C ASN A 372 -15.26 -24.22 -7.85
N GLY A 373 -15.07 -24.83 -6.68
CA GLY A 373 -14.01 -25.80 -6.44
C GLY A 373 -12.66 -25.20 -6.02
N CYS A 374 -12.51 -23.88 -6.08
CA CYS A 374 -11.36 -23.16 -5.55
C CYS A 374 -11.61 -22.76 -4.09
N LYS A 375 -10.57 -22.82 -3.26
CA LYS A 375 -10.62 -22.28 -1.90
C LYS A 375 -10.43 -20.76 -1.95
N THR A 376 -11.08 -20.04 -1.06
CA THR A 376 -10.96 -18.59 -0.96
C THR A 376 -11.24 -18.12 0.46
N ASN A 377 -10.72 -16.95 0.82
CA ASN A 377 -11.14 -16.22 2.02
C ASN A 377 -12.07 -15.08 1.60
N LYS A 378 -13.12 -14.80 2.36
CA LYS A 378 -13.96 -13.65 2.07
C LYS A 378 -13.30 -12.37 2.57
N VAL A 379 -13.22 -11.36 1.72
CA VAL A 379 -13.04 -9.97 2.16
C VAL A 379 -14.32 -9.58 2.92
N PRO A 380 -14.22 -9.13 4.18
CA PRO A 380 -15.39 -8.74 4.94
C PRO A 380 -16.03 -7.47 4.35
N PRO A 381 -17.34 -7.25 4.55
CA PRO A 381 -17.97 -5.97 4.20
C PRO A 381 -17.20 -4.78 4.79
N HIS A 382 -17.14 -3.67 4.05
CA HIS A 382 -16.38 -2.48 4.45
C HIS A 382 -16.83 -1.88 5.80
N ASP A 383 -18.07 -2.14 6.22
CA ASP A 383 -18.64 -1.73 7.51
C ASP A 383 -18.45 -2.74 8.65
N ALA A 384 -17.83 -3.89 8.38
CA ALA A 384 -17.65 -4.93 9.38
C ALA A 384 -16.87 -4.42 10.60
N GLY A 385 -17.38 -4.70 11.80
CA GLY A 385 -16.75 -4.34 13.07
C GLY A 385 -16.97 -2.89 13.53
N GLU A 386 -17.62 -2.04 12.73
CA GLU A 386 -18.13 -0.75 13.19
C GLU A 386 -19.20 -0.94 14.26
N ASP A 387 -19.12 -0.13 15.31
CA ASP A 387 -20.11 -0.11 16.39
C ASP A 387 -20.03 1.24 17.10
N ALA A 388 -20.67 2.25 16.51
CA ALA A 388 -20.68 3.61 17.05
C ALA A 388 -21.29 3.67 18.47
N ALA A 389 -22.16 2.72 18.85
CA ALA A 389 -22.75 2.67 20.19
C ALA A 389 -21.72 2.24 21.25
N GLN A 390 -20.75 1.41 20.87
CA GLN A 390 -19.60 1.04 21.72
C GLN A 390 -18.39 1.96 21.52
N GLY A 391 -18.42 2.83 20.51
CA GLY A 391 -17.40 3.82 20.19
C GLY A 391 -16.40 3.39 19.11
N TRP A 392 -16.69 2.32 18.36
CA TRP A 392 -15.87 1.85 17.25
C TRP A 392 -16.29 2.51 15.94
N THR A 393 -15.37 3.21 15.28
CA THR A 393 -15.61 3.89 14.01
C THR A 393 -14.45 3.67 13.05
N VAL A 394 -14.72 3.66 11.74
CA VAL A 394 -13.67 3.65 10.73
C VAL A 394 -12.96 5.00 10.71
N VAL A 395 -11.64 4.94 10.80
CA VAL A 395 -10.74 6.06 10.59
C VAL A 395 -10.24 6.01 9.15
N GLY A 396 -10.22 7.18 8.52
CA GLY A 396 -9.72 7.39 7.16
C GLY A 396 -8.80 8.62 7.10
N PRO A 397 -8.63 9.21 5.91
CA PRO A 397 -9.20 8.78 4.63
C PRO A 397 -8.40 7.65 3.96
N PRO A 398 -9.03 6.81 3.11
CA PRO A 398 -8.42 5.58 2.63
C PRO A 398 -7.18 5.78 1.77
N HIS A 399 -7.04 6.90 1.06
CA HIS A 399 -5.79 7.23 0.37
C HIS A 399 -4.59 7.51 1.31
N LEU A 400 -4.79 7.46 2.64
CA LEU A 400 -3.76 7.63 3.66
C LEU A 400 -3.73 6.47 4.66
N GLN A 401 -4.91 6.07 5.13
CA GLN A 401 -5.08 5.07 6.16
C GLN A 401 -6.50 4.53 6.16
N ARG A 402 -6.67 3.30 6.64
CA ARG A 402 -7.96 2.75 7.00
C ARG A 402 -7.81 1.77 8.14
N TYR A 403 -8.54 1.99 9.23
CA TYR A 403 -8.66 1.05 10.35
C TYR A 403 -9.86 1.39 11.21
N LEU A 404 -10.29 0.48 12.08
CA LEU A 404 -11.24 0.81 13.14
C LEU A 404 -10.49 1.41 14.32
N SER A 405 -11.03 2.47 14.91
CA SER A 405 -10.53 3.04 16.15
C SER A 405 -11.62 3.06 17.22
N LEU A 406 -11.26 2.74 18.45
CA LEU A 406 -12.11 2.91 19.62
C LEU A 406 -11.96 4.32 20.17
N SER A 407 -13.07 5.03 20.34
CA SER A 407 -13.08 6.35 20.96
C SER A 407 -12.51 6.29 22.39
N PRO A 408 -11.55 7.17 22.72
CA PRO A 408 -11.01 7.30 24.08
C PRO A 408 -12.10 7.59 25.13
N SER A 409 -13.15 8.31 24.74
CA SER A 409 -14.30 8.57 25.58
C SER A 409 -15.43 7.59 25.29
N ALA A 410 -16.01 7.01 26.34
CA ALA A 410 -17.17 6.14 26.18
C ALA A 410 -18.40 6.95 25.70
N PRO A 411 -19.09 6.52 24.63
CA PRO A 411 -20.39 7.07 24.28
C PRO A 411 -21.39 6.91 25.44
N SER A 412 -22.39 7.79 25.49
CA SER A 412 -23.43 7.71 26.52
C SER A 412 -24.17 6.37 26.45
N GLY A 413 -24.13 5.60 27.54
CA GLY A 413 -24.77 4.29 27.62
C GLY A 413 -23.98 3.14 27.01
N ALA A 414 -22.74 3.36 26.56
CA ALA A 414 -21.86 2.29 26.13
C ALA A 414 -21.60 1.29 27.27
N GLN A 415 -21.72 0.01 26.97
CA GLN A 415 -21.54 -1.08 27.92
C GLN A 415 -20.75 -2.19 27.22
N GLY A 416 -19.50 -2.36 27.62
CA GLY A 416 -18.60 -3.34 27.03
C GLY A 416 -17.34 -3.47 27.88
N ARG A 417 -17.09 -4.68 28.41
CA ARG A 417 -15.92 -4.93 29.27
C ARG A 417 -14.61 -4.80 28.51
N LEU A 418 -14.58 -5.22 27.23
CA LEU A 418 -13.41 -5.07 26.38
C LEU A 418 -13.08 -3.59 26.19
N GLU A 419 -14.07 -2.79 25.81
CA GLU A 419 -13.91 -1.37 25.54
C GLU A 419 -13.53 -0.59 26.82
N GLU A 420 -14.05 -0.99 27.99
CA GLU A 420 -13.62 -0.46 29.29
C GLU A 420 -12.12 -0.72 29.54
N LEU A 421 -11.67 -1.96 29.36
CA LEU A 421 -10.27 -2.34 29.56
C LEU A 421 -9.33 -1.69 28.56
N LEU A 422 -9.72 -1.59 27.29
CA LEU A 422 -8.93 -0.90 26.27
C LEU A 422 -8.82 0.61 26.58
N ARG A 423 -9.88 1.25 27.08
CA ARG A 423 -9.81 2.63 27.57
C ARG A 423 -8.93 2.76 28.81
N GLN A 424 -8.93 1.78 29.71
CA GLN A 424 -7.98 1.75 30.83
C GLN A 424 -6.51 1.69 30.35
N VAL A 425 -6.23 0.96 29.27
CA VAL A 425 -4.90 0.94 28.63
C VAL A 425 -4.60 2.30 27.97
N HIS A 426 -5.58 2.95 27.33
CA HIS A 426 -5.41 4.29 26.80
C HIS A 426 -5.13 5.33 27.90
N ASP A 427 -5.87 5.28 29.01
CA ASP A 427 -5.67 6.12 30.21
C ASP A 427 -4.28 5.89 30.82
N LEU A 428 -3.75 4.66 30.76
CA LEU A 428 -2.36 4.40 31.14
C LEU A 428 -1.40 5.23 30.29
N PHE A 429 -1.48 5.15 28.97
CA PHE A 429 -0.50 5.76 28.05
C PHE A 429 -0.56 7.29 28.06
N THR A 430 -1.74 7.86 28.30
CA THR A 430 -1.93 9.31 28.41
C THR A 430 -1.67 9.86 29.82
N SER A 431 -1.40 8.99 30.80
CA SER A 431 -1.14 9.42 32.18
C SER A 431 0.24 10.04 32.36
N ARG A 432 0.35 10.92 33.36
CA ARG A 432 1.64 11.43 33.86
C ARG A 432 2.57 10.31 34.34
N ALA A 433 2.02 9.26 34.94
CA ALA A 433 2.81 8.14 35.44
C ALA A 433 3.50 7.36 34.31
N PHE A 434 2.84 7.22 33.16
CA PHE A 434 3.45 6.64 31.97
C PHE A 434 4.46 7.60 31.32
N ALA A 435 4.20 8.91 31.29
CA ALA A 435 5.21 9.88 30.87
C ALA A 435 6.50 9.78 31.70
N ALA A 436 6.38 9.62 33.02
CA ALA A 436 7.53 9.40 33.91
C ALA A 436 8.25 8.08 33.62
N LEU A 437 7.51 7.02 33.26
CA LEU A 437 8.08 5.74 32.83
C LEU A 437 8.82 5.87 31.49
N LEU A 438 8.24 6.56 30.50
CA LEU A 438 8.89 6.85 29.22
C LEU A 438 10.19 7.61 29.45
N ALA A 439 10.17 8.72 30.19
CA ALA A 439 11.36 9.48 30.53
C ALA A 439 12.42 8.64 31.25
N SER A 440 11.98 7.72 32.14
CA SER A 440 12.89 6.79 32.82
C SER A 440 13.51 5.77 31.86
N LEU A 441 12.83 5.39 30.77
CA LEU A 441 13.32 4.42 29.79
C LEU A 441 14.15 5.07 28.68
N THR A 442 13.89 6.32 28.32
CA THR A 442 14.47 6.94 27.13
C THR A 442 15.40 8.11 27.42
N SER A 443 15.39 8.66 28.63
CA SER A 443 16.03 9.94 28.98
C SER A 443 15.49 11.14 28.19
N LEU A 444 14.33 11.02 27.56
CA LEU A 444 13.68 12.09 26.81
C LEU A 444 12.51 12.65 27.62
N LEU A 445 12.28 13.97 27.53
CA LEU A 445 11.14 14.64 28.14
C LEU A 445 9.93 14.56 27.20
N PRO A 446 8.86 13.80 27.51
CA PRO A 446 7.66 13.78 26.68
C PRO A 446 6.81 15.03 26.95
N THR A 447 6.42 15.75 25.89
CA THR A 447 5.70 17.05 26.00
C THR A 447 4.26 16.98 25.50
N ALA A 448 4.01 16.24 24.43
CA ALA A 448 2.69 16.04 23.85
C ALA A 448 2.59 14.66 23.20
N HIS A 449 1.37 14.21 22.92
CA HIS A 449 1.14 12.92 22.30
C HIS A 449 -0.06 12.91 21.35
N THR A 450 0.00 12.07 20.33
CA THR A 450 -1.18 11.55 19.63
C THR A 450 -1.41 10.11 20.06
N THR A 451 -2.65 9.62 20.06
CA THR A 451 -2.93 8.22 20.44
C THR A 451 -4.12 7.65 19.68
N ALA A 452 -4.10 6.34 19.45
CA ALA A 452 -5.21 5.59 18.90
C ALA A 452 -5.26 4.16 19.45
N LEU A 453 -6.47 3.66 19.70
CA LEU A 453 -6.74 2.24 19.97
C LEU A 453 -7.26 1.63 18.67
N ARG A 454 -6.41 0.89 17.96
CA ARG A 454 -6.70 0.48 16.58
C ARG A 454 -7.01 -1.01 16.48
N ARG A 455 -7.90 -1.34 15.54
CA ARG A 455 -8.16 -2.69 15.05
C ARG A 455 -8.06 -2.67 13.52
N PHE A 456 -7.17 -3.48 13.00
CA PHE A 456 -6.99 -3.71 11.57
C PHE A 456 -7.70 -5.02 11.19
N ARG A 457 -8.69 -4.91 10.31
CA ARG A 457 -9.50 -6.02 9.81
C ARG A 457 -8.81 -6.68 8.59
N PRO A 458 -8.71 -8.02 8.56
CA PRO A 458 -8.18 -8.74 7.41
C PRO A 458 -8.92 -8.39 6.13
N GLY A 459 -8.18 -8.08 5.07
CA GLY A 459 -8.70 -7.70 3.76
C GLY A 459 -9.10 -6.22 3.66
N LEU A 460 -8.98 -5.42 4.73
CA LEU A 460 -9.43 -4.03 4.71
C LEU A 460 -8.36 -3.00 5.13
N ASP A 461 -7.67 -3.21 6.23
CA ASP A 461 -7.09 -2.09 6.97
C ASP A 461 -5.55 -2.00 6.81
N TYR A 462 -5.04 -0.76 6.83
CA TYR A 462 -3.65 -0.38 6.56
C TYR A 462 -3.36 1.06 7.00
N THR A 463 -2.08 1.44 7.01
CA THR A 463 -1.67 2.85 6.84
C THR A 463 -0.62 2.94 5.75
N LEU A 464 -0.50 4.08 5.08
CA LEU A 464 0.59 4.35 4.14
C LEU A 464 1.77 5.04 4.83
N ALA A 465 2.94 4.99 4.19
CA ALA A 465 4.20 5.54 4.68
C ALA A 465 4.10 7.06 4.92
N ARG A 466 4.42 7.49 6.14
CA ARG A 466 4.34 8.90 6.57
C ARG A 466 5.46 9.28 7.51
N GLY A 467 5.93 10.52 7.43
CA GLY A 467 6.96 11.08 8.30
C GLY A 467 7.19 12.55 8.01
N GLU A 468 7.61 13.32 9.00
CA GLU A 468 7.94 14.74 8.80
C GLU A 468 9.17 14.86 7.90
N ALA A 469 9.16 15.77 6.93
CA ALA A 469 10.34 15.95 6.09
C ALA A 469 11.46 16.59 6.92
N ALA A 470 12.69 16.13 6.73
CA ALA A 470 13.85 16.73 7.41
C ALA A 470 14.03 18.22 7.05
N SER A 471 13.47 18.66 5.93
CA SER A 471 13.47 20.05 5.48
C SER A 471 12.41 20.95 6.15
N ASP A 472 11.45 20.39 6.89
CA ASP A 472 10.34 21.16 7.45
C ASP A 472 10.80 22.03 8.62
N GLU A 473 10.37 23.30 8.64
CA GLU A 473 10.67 24.22 9.74
C GLU A 473 10.01 23.72 11.03
N GLY A 474 10.82 23.31 12.01
CA GLY A 474 10.35 22.79 13.30
C GLY A 474 10.25 21.27 13.38
N ALA A 475 10.70 20.54 12.34
CA ALA A 475 10.80 19.09 12.40
C ALA A 475 11.73 18.65 13.54
N SER A 476 11.28 17.68 14.32
CA SER A 476 12.02 17.14 15.47
C SER A 476 11.81 15.65 15.58
N ALA A 477 12.76 14.94 16.20
CA ALA A 477 12.59 13.52 16.47
C ALA A 477 11.33 13.27 17.31
N LYS A 478 10.57 12.24 16.94
CA LYS A 478 9.38 11.79 17.67
C LYS A 478 9.62 10.42 18.26
N LEU A 479 9.02 10.17 19.40
CA LEU A 479 9.03 8.84 19.99
C LEU A 479 7.74 8.11 19.60
N ASP A 480 7.84 7.15 18.67
CA ASP A 480 6.75 6.25 18.37
C ASP A 480 6.64 5.21 19.49
N VAL A 481 5.43 5.07 20.05
CA VAL A 481 5.15 4.12 21.13
C VAL A 481 3.94 3.29 20.75
N GLY A 482 4.12 1.97 20.77
CA GLY A 482 3.04 1.03 20.44
C GLY A 482 2.99 -0.18 21.34
N LEU A 483 1.79 -0.63 21.65
CA LEU A 483 1.49 -1.86 22.38
C LEU A 483 0.72 -2.79 21.48
N GLY A 484 1.40 -3.83 21.01
CA GLY A 484 0.77 -4.94 20.30
C GLY A 484 -0.21 -5.68 21.21
N LEU A 485 -1.45 -5.85 20.75
CA LEU A 485 -2.53 -6.59 21.40
C LEU A 485 -3.12 -7.64 20.46
N THR A 486 -2.35 -8.05 19.44
CA THR A 486 -2.78 -9.10 18.50
C THR A 486 -2.70 -10.45 19.19
N PRO A 487 -3.82 -11.20 19.37
CA PRO A 487 -3.83 -12.43 20.16
C PRO A 487 -2.82 -13.47 19.68
N ARG A 488 -2.26 -14.24 20.62
CA ARG A 488 -1.32 -15.31 20.29
C ARG A 488 -1.95 -16.35 19.34
N CYS A 489 -1.19 -16.88 18.40
CA CYS A 489 -1.71 -17.95 17.55
C CYS A 489 -1.83 -19.27 18.34
N ASP A 490 -2.98 -19.95 18.20
CA ASP A 490 -3.19 -21.29 18.75
C ASP A 490 -2.56 -22.40 17.87
N ARG A 491 -2.33 -22.10 16.58
CA ARG A 491 -1.77 -23.02 15.58
C ARG A 491 -0.45 -22.49 15.04
N ASP A 492 0.52 -23.38 14.87
CA ASP A 492 1.84 -23.04 14.33
C ASP A 492 1.75 -22.49 12.90
N GLU A 493 0.88 -23.05 12.06
CA GLU A 493 0.64 -22.53 10.69
C GLU A 493 0.16 -21.07 10.67
N ASP A 494 -0.61 -20.64 11.66
CA ASP A 494 -1.05 -19.24 11.76
C ASP A 494 0.09 -18.35 12.26
N ARG A 495 0.96 -18.87 13.14
CA ARG A 495 2.17 -18.17 13.61
C ARG A 495 3.17 -17.96 12.46
N GLU A 496 3.48 -19.01 11.72
CA GLU A 496 4.39 -18.98 10.57
C GLU A 496 3.93 -17.97 9.49
N ARG A 497 2.61 -17.78 9.33
CA ARG A 497 2.04 -16.78 8.42
C ARG A 497 2.30 -15.35 8.84
N TRP A 498 2.28 -15.06 10.15
CA TRP A 498 2.63 -13.74 10.66
C TRP A 498 4.13 -13.50 10.54
N GLU A 499 4.94 -14.48 10.99
CA GLU A 499 6.40 -14.42 10.99
C GLU A 499 6.99 -14.27 9.58
N SER A 500 6.32 -14.81 8.55
CA SER A 500 6.77 -14.66 7.17
C SER A 500 6.54 -13.28 6.56
N GLY A 501 5.73 -12.42 7.21
CA GLY A 501 5.30 -11.14 6.67
C GLY A 501 4.25 -11.22 5.55
N GLU A 502 3.92 -12.41 5.03
CA GLU A 502 3.06 -12.59 3.86
C GLU A 502 1.62 -12.07 4.05
N VAL A 503 1.14 -12.01 5.29
CA VAL A 503 -0.21 -11.51 5.61
C VAL A 503 -0.23 -10.03 5.98
N GLY A 504 0.94 -9.37 6.00
CA GLY A 504 1.10 -7.98 6.35
C GLY A 504 0.75 -7.67 7.80
N GLY A 505 0.30 -6.44 8.06
CA GLY A 505 0.05 -5.94 9.41
C GLY A 505 1.30 -5.53 10.19
N TRP A 506 2.51 -5.68 9.66
CA TRP A 506 3.75 -5.31 10.36
C TRP A 506 3.89 -3.79 10.49
N ASP A 507 4.48 -3.32 11.59
CA ASP A 507 4.94 -1.93 11.70
C ASP A 507 6.29 -1.82 11.01
N ILE A 508 6.41 -0.88 10.07
CA ILE A 508 7.60 -0.70 9.23
C ILE A 508 8.10 0.74 9.39
N TRP A 509 9.41 0.90 9.58
CA TRP A 509 10.14 2.15 9.52
C TRP A 509 11.18 2.08 8.41
N LEU A 510 11.24 3.11 7.57
CA LEU A 510 12.13 3.18 6.40
C LEU A 510 12.73 4.58 6.23
N ALA A 511 13.96 4.63 5.71
CA ALA A 511 14.57 5.89 5.31
C ALA A 511 13.82 6.48 4.11
N ASN A 512 13.58 7.79 4.11
CA ASN A 512 13.07 8.47 2.92
C ASN A 512 14.24 8.85 2.01
N GLU A 513 14.32 8.23 0.84
CA GLU A 513 15.23 8.70 -0.21
C GLU A 513 14.64 9.94 -0.86
N GLU A 514 15.37 11.07 -0.84
CA GLU A 514 14.92 12.31 -1.48
C GLU A 514 14.64 12.08 -2.98
N GLY A 515 13.36 11.97 -3.34
CA GLY A 515 12.90 11.82 -4.72
C GLY A 515 12.27 10.47 -5.08
N GLY A 516 12.16 9.52 -4.14
CA GLY A 516 11.40 8.28 -4.32
C GLY A 516 9.89 8.51 -4.22
N ASP A 517 9.12 8.12 -5.25
CA ASP A 517 7.66 8.25 -5.25
C ASP A 517 6.96 7.11 -4.46
N GLU A 518 7.67 6.04 -4.05
CA GLU A 518 7.10 4.83 -3.44
C GLU A 518 7.99 4.23 -2.34
N ALA A 519 7.40 3.84 -1.20
CA ALA A 519 8.08 3.07 -0.16
C ALA A 519 8.12 1.58 -0.54
N THR A 520 9.23 1.13 -1.15
CA THR A 520 9.39 -0.25 -1.61
C THR A 520 9.72 -1.19 -0.45
N TYR A 521 9.11 -2.38 -0.43
CA TYR A 521 9.29 -3.39 0.62
C TYR A 521 9.45 -4.77 -0.03
N GLY A 522 10.54 -5.50 0.26
CA GLY A 522 10.65 -6.93 -0.05
C GLY A 522 11.47 -7.32 -1.29
N GLY A 523 12.52 -6.58 -1.64
CA GLY A 523 13.49 -6.97 -2.67
C GLY A 523 14.51 -8.04 -2.23
N ALA A 524 14.71 -8.25 -0.93
CA ALA A 524 15.73 -9.19 -0.45
C ALA A 524 15.28 -10.65 -0.63
N GLY A 525 15.97 -11.35 -1.53
CA GLY A 525 15.85 -12.78 -1.72
C GLY A 525 15.94 -13.55 -0.40
N LYS A 526 15.13 -14.59 -0.30
CA LYS A 526 15.18 -15.63 0.73
C LYS A 526 16.59 -16.24 0.83
N GLU A 527 17.45 -15.70 1.69
CA GLU A 527 18.58 -16.46 2.22
C GLU A 527 18.58 -16.39 3.75
N LYS A 528 18.33 -17.56 4.36
CA LYS A 528 18.55 -17.78 5.78
C LYS A 528 20.04 -17.59 6.06
N SER A 529 20.40 -16.55 6.80
CA SER A 529 21.71 -16.43 7.42
C SER A 529 21.92 -17.60 8.38
N ALA A 530 22.79 -18.54 7.99
CA ALA A 530 23.31 -19.56 8.88
C ALA A 530 24.40 -18.95 9.76
N GLU A 531 24.28 -19.12 11.08
CA GLU A 531 25.26 -18.68 12.07
C GLU A 531 26.67 -19.26 11.79
N PRO A 532 27.75 -18.50 12.05
CA PRO A 532 29.11 -19.01 11.90
C PRO A 532 29.51 -19.86 13.12
N ALA A 533 29.73 -21.15 12.90
CA ALA A 533 30.37 -22.02 13.88
C ALA A 533 31.89 -21.73 13.90
N ALA A 534 32.39 -21.38 15.09
CA ALA A 534 33.80 -21.16 15.34
C ALA A 534 34.61 -22.45 15.56
N ASN A 535 35.91 -22.34 15.20
CA ASN A 535 37.09 -23.09 15.63
C ASN A 535 37.51 -24.39 14.92
N GLY A 536 38.77 -24.38 14.47
CA GLY A 536 39.58 -25.58 14.25
C GLY A 536 40.87 -25.32 13.47
N ASP A 537 41.97 -25.11 14.19
CA ASP A 537 43.35 -24.89 13.72
C ASP A 537 43.96 -26.00 12.83
N ASP A 538 45.02 -25.57 12.12
CA ASP A 538 46.32 -26.24 11.92
C ASP A 538 46.64 -27.07 10.64
N LYS A 539 47.66 -26.54 9.93
CA LYS A 539 48.85 -27.20 9.32
C LYS A 539 48.88 -27.67 7.85
N ALA A 540 49.75 -26.94 7.13
CA ALA A 540 51.02 -27.39 6.54
C ALA A 540 51.09 -27.96 5.10
N GLU A 541 51.88 -27.23 4.30
CA GLU A 541 52.88 -27.65 3.30
C GLU A 541 52.50 -28.55 2.12
N GLY A 542 52.65 -27.98 0.91
CA GLY A 542 53.70 -28.44 0.00
C GLY A 542 53.30 -29.03 -1.36
N VAL A 543 53.91 -28.46 -2.40
CA VAL A 543 54.43 -29.06 -3.65
C VAL A 543 53.77 -28.60 -4.97
N ASP A 544 54.68 -28.11 -5.82
CA ASP A 544 54.63 -27.63 -7.19
C ASP A 544 53.95 -28.55 -8.23
N GLY A 545 53.44 -27.92 -9.30
CA GLY A 545 53.09 -28.61 -10.54
C GLY A 545 52.45 -27.68 -11.58
N GLU A 546 53.29 -27.07 -12.43
CA GLU A 546 52.93 -26.22 -13.57
C GLU A 546 51.99 -26.89 -14.58
N ALA A 547 50.94 -26.19 -15.00
CA ALA A 547 50.42 -26.22 -16.38
C ALA A 547 49.60 -24.95 -16.66
N GLN A 548 50.04 -24.19 -17.67
CA GLN A 548 49.44 -22.94 -18.14
C GLN A 548 47.98 -23.09 -18.58
N PRO A 549 47.07 -22.17 -18.21
CA PRO A 549 45.82 -21.96 -18.91
C PRO A 549 45.95 -20.84 -19.96
N GLN A 550 45.24 -21.09 -21.05
CA GLN A 550 45.04 -20.27 -22.23
C GLN A 550 44.15 -19.07 -21.89
N GLU A 551 44.50 -17.91 -22.45
CA GLU A 551 43.78 -16.64 -22.34
C GLU A 551 42.33 -16.77 -22.81
N ASP A 552 41.38 -16.49 -21.91
CA ASP A 552 40.10 -15.86 -22.25
C ASP A 552 39.92 -14.69 -21.28
N ALA A 553 39.92 -13.49 -21.85
CA ALA A 553 39.70 -12.24 -21.14
C ALA A 553 38.19 -12.01 -20.96
N GLU A 554 37.70 -12.23 -19.74
CA GLU A 554 36.46 -11.62 -19.27
C GLU A 554 36.85 -10.36 -18.46
N GLU A 555 36.74 -9.21 -19.12
CA GLU A 555 36.80 -7.91 -18.46
C GLU A 555 35.49 -7.67 -17.70
N GLY A 556 35.61 -7.63 -16.37
CA GLY A 556 34.86 -6.84 -15.40
C GLY A 556 33.41 -6.47 -15.73
N ALA A 557 32.47 -7.31 -15.28
CA ALA A 557 31.21 -6.79 -14.76
C ALA A 557 31.52 -6.21 -13.38
N GLY A 558 31.39 -4.89 -13.24
CA GLY A 558 31.45 -4.25 -11.93
C GLY A 558 30.39 -4.86 -11.02
N GLU A 559 30.79 -5.23 -9.82
CA GLU A 559 29.86 -5.43 -8.71
C GLU A 559 29.22 -4.06 -8.46
N GLU A 560 28.03 -3.83 -9.01
CA GLU A 560 27.13 -2.81 -8.50
C GLU A 560 26.77 -3.28 -7.08
N GLU A 561 27.26 -2.55 -6.08
CA GLU A 561 26.79 -2.68 -4.71
C GLU A 561 25.27 -2.45 -4.75
N GLU A 562 24.48 -3.52 -4.65
CA GLU A 562 23.03 -3.40 -4.44
C GLU A 562 22.84 -2.62 -3.14
N GLU A 563 22.41 -1.36 -3.23
CA GLU A 563 22.05 -0.55 -2.08
C GLU A 563 20.99 -1.32 -1.26
N ASP A 564 21.26 -1.47 0.04
CA ASP A 564 20.43 -2.23 0.97
C ASP A 564 19.12 -1.46 1.24
N ASP A 565 18.19 -1.48 0.28
CA ASP A 565 16.86 -0.84 0.25
C ASP A 565 15.86 -1.45 1.29
N GLY A 566 16.37 -2.07 2.35
CA GLY A 566 15.59 -2.69 3.40
C GLY A 566 14.96 -1.68 4.38
N PRO A 567 13.91 -2.07 5.11
CA PRO A 567 13.39 -1.25 6.21
C PRO A 567 14.46 -1.08 7.31
N LEU A 568 14.52 0.11 7.90
CA LEU A 568 15.35 0.39 9.08
C LEU A 568 14.94 -0.48 10.28
N LEU A 569 13.63 -0.69 10.42
CA LEU A 569 13.04 -1.55 11.44
C LEU A 569 11.72 -2.11 10.93
N ALA A 570 11.47 -3.39 11.20
CA ALA A 570 10.20 -4.05 10.93
C ALA A 570 9.79 -4.87 12.16
N LEU A 571 8.60 -4.62 12.70
CA LEU A 571 8.09 -5.32 13.89
C LEU A 571 6.80 -6.06 13.54
N GLU A 572 6.78 -7.36 13.84
CA GLU A 572 5.61 -8.19 13.64
C GLU A 572 4.49 -7.91 14.66
N PRO A 573 3.21 -8.14 14.29
CA PRO A 573 2.10 -8.02 15.23
C PRO A 573 2.18 -9.09 16.33
N GLU A 574 2.43 -8.66 17.56
CA GLU A 574 2.55 -9.57 18.70
C GLU A 574 1.62 -9.22 19.86
N TRP A 575 1.44 -10.20 20.75
CA TRP A 575 0.63 -10.06 21.94
C TRP A 575 1.41 -9.42 23.10
N ASN A 576 0.83 -8.38 23.70
CA ASN A 576 1.32 -7.71 24.91
C ASN A 576 2.78 -7.25 24.81
N ARG A 577 3.14 -6.70 23.65
CA ARG A 577 4.51 -6.25 23.35
C ARG A 577 4.54 -4.74 23.18
N LEU A 578 5.23 -4.06 24.08
CA LEU A 578 5.47 -2.61 23.96
C LEU A 578 6.71 -2.39 23.10
N HIS A 579 6.64 -1.52 22.10
CA HIS A 579 7.81 -0.99 21.41
C HIS A 579 7.90 0.52 21.60
N LEU A 580 9.14 1.01 21.68
CA LEU A 580 9.51 2.43 21.68
C LEU A 580 10.51 2.62 20.55
N VAL A 581 10.30 3.58 19.65
CA VAL A 581 11.20 3.85 18.53
C VAL A 581 11.39 5.37 18.43
N LEU A 582 12.62 5.85 18.61
CA LEU A 582 12.95 7.25 18.33
C LEU A 582 13.11 7.42 16.83
N ARG A 583 12.17 8.12 16.22
CA ARG A 583 12.09 8.34 14.78
C ARG A 583 12.54 9.76 14.45
N ASP A 584 13.62 9.86 13.70
CA ASP A 584 14.13 11.14 13.21
C ASP A 584 13.25 11.70 12.07
N PRO A 585 13.27 13.03 11.85
CA PRO A 585 12.72 13.62 10.64
C PRO A 585 13.32 12.96 9.39
N GLY A 586 12.50 12.71 8.38
CA GLY A 586 12.87 11.98 7.17
C GLY A 586 12.73 10.46 7.26
N VAL A 587 12.41 9.89 8.44
CA VAL A 587 12.05 8.47 8.54
C VAL A 587 10.54 8.33 8.38
N LEU A 588 10.12 7.47 7.44
CA LEU A 588 8.72 7.15 7.20
C LEU A 588 8.31 5.92 8.02
N ALA A 589 7.07 5.91 8.49
CA ALA A 589 6.50 4.77 9.21
C ALA A 589 5.11 4.39 8.68
N PHE A 590 4.79 3.10 8.69
CA PHE A 590 3.45 2.60 8.36
C PHE A 590 3.14 1.21 8.91
N VAL A 591 1.85 0.86 8.92
CA VAL A 591 1.36 -0.50 9.14
C VAL A 591 0.97 -1.11 7.80
N LYS A 592 1.67 -2.17 7.40
CA LYS A 592 1.42 -2.88 6.14
C LYS A 592 -0.04 -3.37 6.08
N TYR A 593 -0.66 -3.30 4.89
CA TYR A 593 -2.00 -3.83 4.66
C TYR A 593 -2.17 -5.25 5.19
N LEU A 594 -3.24 -5.46 5.95
CA LEU A 594 -3.55 -6.76 6.52
C LEU A 594 -4.35 -7.59 5.52
N SER A 595 -3.72 -8.59 4.90
CA SER A 595 -4.34 -9.49 3.93
C SER A 595 -5.54 -10.24 4.54
N ALA A 596 -6.53 -10.57 3.72
CA ALA A 596 -7.62 -11.47 4.05
C ALA A 596 -7.12 -12.89 4.39
N ARG A 597 -5.86 -13.25 4.11
CA ARG A 597 -5.24 -14.50 4.57
C ARG A 597 -4.85 -14.47 6.05
N ALA A 598 -4.82 -13.29 6.67
CA ALA A 598 -4.47 -13.12 8.08
C ALA A 598 -5.36 -13.98 8.98
N PRO A 599 -4.81 -14.66 9.99
CA PRO A 599 -5.56 -15.51 10.90
C PRO A 599 -6.59 -14.79 11.77
N ALA A 600 -6.35 -13.51 12.07
CA ALA A 600 -7.17 -12.67 12.93
C ALA A 600 -6.91 -11.19 12.61
N SER A 601 -7.66 -10.29 13.23
CA SER A 601 -7.35 -8.86 13.20
C SER A 601 -6.02 -8.57 13.90
N ARG A 602 -5.32 -7.52 13.43
CA ARG A 602 -4.27 -6.88 14.22
C ARG A 602 -4.89 -5.86 15.17
N TRP A 603 -4.43 -5.85 16.42
CA TRP A 603 -4.91 -4.94 17.46
C TRP A 603 -3.72 -4.24 18.11
N ASP A 604 -3.85 -2.95 18.36
CA ASP A 604 -2.83 -2.20 19.09
C ASP A 604 -3.38 -0.96 19.80
N MET A 605 -2.60 -0.48 20.76
CA MET A 605 -2.64 0.91 21.21
C MET A 605 -1.35 1.55 20.72
N VAL A 606 -1.45 2.66 19.98
CA VAL A 606 -0.25 3.36 19.47
C VAL A 606 -0.35 4.86 19.65
N GLY A 607 0.78 5.54 19.51
CA GLY A 607 0.85 6.98 19.42
C GLY A 607 2.23 7.49 19.06
N GLU A 608 2.29 8.78 18.72
CA GLU A 608 3.53 9.53 18.52
C GLU A 608 3.68 10.54 19.67
N TRP A 609 4.84 10.56 20.31
CA TRP A 609 5.18 11.52 21.36
C TRP A 609 6.14 12.57 20.85
N GLU A 610 5.77 13.83 21.04
CA GLU A 610 6.73 14.93 20.97
C GLU A 610 7.65 14.84 22.19
N VAL A 611 8.96 14.92 21.94
CA VAL A 611 9.99 14.72 22.95
C VAL A 611 11.08 15.76 22.86
N GLN A 612 11.69 16.09 24.00
CA GLN A 612 12.85 16.99 24.08
C GLN A 612 14.03 16.25 24.73
N GLY A 613 15.22 16.41 24.14
CA GLY A 613 16.48 16.07 24.80
C GLY A 613 16.74 17.05 25.95
N VAL A 614 17.27 16.54 27.06
CA VAL A 614 17.68 17.37 28.18
C VAL A 614 19.20 17.40 28.18
N GLU A 615 19.78 18.57 27.88
CA GLU A 615 21.22 18.78 28.05
C GLU A 615 21.52 18.67 29.55
N GLU A 616 22.31 17.66 29.93
CA GLU A 616 22.98 17.68 31.21
C GLU A 616 24.05 18.75 31.08
N ASP A 617 23.87 19.90 31.76
CA ASP A 617 24.93 20.91 31.90
C ASP A 617 26.20 20.16 32.31
N GLY A 618 27.16 20.07 31.38
CA GLY A 618 28.43 19.44 31.64
C GLY A 618 29.01 20.09 32.88
N ASP A 619 29.44 19.27 33.84
CA ASP A 619 30.30 19.75 34.91
C ASP A 619 31.49 20.46 34.24
N ASP A 620 31.43 21.79 34.18
CA ASP A 620 32.58 22.64 34.01
C ASP A 620 33.49 22.31 35.21
N GLU A 621 34.35 21.31 35.01
CA GLU A 621 35.49 21.06 35.88
C GLU A 621 36.37 22.32 35.83
N GLU A 622 36.10 23.28 36.72
CA GLU A 622 37.11 24.21 37.18
C GLU A 622 38.24 23.41 37.83
N GLN A 623 39.27 23.05 37.05
CA GLN A 623 40.67 22.97 37.51
C GLN A 623 41.68 23.48 36.47
#